data_AF-A0A7Y5V484-F1
#
_entry.id   AF-A0A7Y5V484-F1
#
_cell.length_a   1.000
_cell.length_b   1.000
_cell.length_c   1.000
_cell.angle_alpha   90.00
_cell.angle_beta   90.00
_cell.angle_gamma   90.00
#
_symmetry.space_group_name_H-M   'P 1'
#
loop_
_entity.id
_entity.type
_entity.pdbx_description
1 polymer ?
#
loop_
_entity_poly.entity_id
_entity_poly.type
_entity_poly.pdbx_seq_one_letter_code
_entity_poly.pdbx_strand_id
1 'polypeptide(L)' 'MTGPTRTVEVLGYQVLVGPGLLSSLGATCARVAPAHRYAIISDEAVARHWLGPARDAILSAIG' A
#
# COMPACT_ATOMS: atom_id res chain seq x y z
N MET A 1 7.23 13.06 4.94
CA MET A 1 8.42 13.26 4.09
C MET A 1 8.23 12.50 2.79
N THR A 2 8.04 13.21 1.69
CA THR A 2 8.00 12.64 0.34
C THR A 2 9.42 12.69 -0.22
N GLY A 3 10.02 11.52 -0.43
CA GLY A 3 11.30 11.36 -1.12
C GLY A 3 11.07 10.67 -2.48
N PRO A 4 12.12 10.52 -3.30
CA PRO A 4 11.99 9.87 -4.59
C PRO A 4 11.47 8.44 -4.42
N THR A 5 10.50 8.07 -5.27
CA THR A 5 10.03 6.69 -5.42
C THR A 5 10.66 6.11 -6.66
N ARG A 6 11.24 4.91 -6.54
CA ARG A 6 11.74 4.13 -7.68
C ARG A 6 10.92 2.85 -7.83
N THR A 7 10.68 2.47 -9.08
CA THR A 7 10.11 1.17 -9.42
C THR A 7 11.24 0.24 -9.83
N VAL A 8 11.28 -0.95 -9.23
CA VAL A 8 12.18 -2.03 -9.60
C VAL A 8 11.32 -3.16 -10.18
N GLU A 9 11.58 -3.52 -11.42
CA GLU A 9 10.98 -4.70 -12.04
C GLU A 9 11.74 -5.93 -11.56
N VAL A 10 11.03 -6.85 -10.92
CA VAL A 10 11.54 -8.17 -10.53
C VAL A 10 10.64 -9.23 -11.16
N LEU A 11 10.98 -10.51 -11.00
CA LEU A 11 10.39 -11.66 -11.71
C LEU A 11 8.85 -11.69 -11.67
N GLY A 12 8.20 -10.99 -12.61
CA GLY A 12 6.75 -10.91 -12.79
C GLY A 12 6.02 -9.83 -11.98
N TYR A 13 6.70 -8.93 -11.26
CA TYR A 13 6.03 -7.87 -10.49
C TYR A 13 6.88 -6.62 -10.26
N GLN A 14 6.19 -5.53 -9.97
CA GLN A 14 6.78 -4.23 -9.63
C GLN A 14 7.01 -4.10 -8.13
N VAL A 15 8.22 -3.67 -7.75
CA VAL A 15 8.57 -3.28 -6.38
C VAL A 15 8.77 -1.77 -6.32
N LEU A 16 7.90 -1.08 -5.60
CA LEU A 16 8.02 0.36 -5.34
C LEU A 16 8.88 0.58 -4.08
N VAL A 17 9.92 1.40 -4.18
CA VAL A 17 10.81 1.73 -3.05
C VAL A 17 10.89 3.25 -2.90
N GLY A 18 10.54 3.74 -1.71
CA GLY A 18 10.54 5.16 -1.38
C GLY A 18 10.00 5.38 0.04
N PRO A 19 10.31 6.53 0.66
CA PRO A 19 9.80 6.85 1.99
C PRO A 19 8.30 7.16 1.94
N GLY A 20 7.54 6.63 2.91
CA GLY A 20 6.12 6.94 3.08
C GLY A 20 5.17 6.24 2.09
N LEU A 21 5.62 5.24 1.34
CA LEU A 21 4.80 4.58 0.32
C LEU A 21 3.50 3.94 0.82
N LEU A 22 3.39 3.63 2.12
CA LEU A 22 2.18 3.06 2.70
C LEU A 22 0.95 3.94 2.44
N SER A 23 1.10 5.27 2.43
CA SER A 23 -0.03 6.18 2.15
C SER A 23 -0.53 6.09 0.71
N SER A 24 0.25 5.50 -0.20
CA SER A 24 -0.12 5.27 -1.61
C SER A 24 -0.70 3.87 -1.88
N LEU A 25 -0.89 3.07 -0.82
CA LEU A 25 -1.35 1.68 -0.92
C LEU A 25 -2.70 1.58 -1.63
N GLY A 26 -3.68 2.43 -1.26
CA GLY A 26 -5.00 2.45 -1.88
C GLY A 26 -4.95 2.75 -3.38
N ALA A 27 -4.19 3.77 -3.79
CA ALA A 27 -4.02 4.11 -5.21
C ALA A 27 -3.35 2.97 -6.01
N THR A 28 -2.42 2.26 -5.40
CA THR A 28 -1.79 1.08 -6.00
C THR A 28 -2.79 -0.07 -6.18
N CYS A 29 -3.59 -0.34 -5.15
CA CYS A 29 -4.64 -1.35 -5.20
C CYS A 29 -5.72 -1.01 -6.24
N ALA A 30 -6.22 0.23 -6.24
CA ALA A 30 -7.24 0.70 -7.16
C ALA A 30 -6.80 0.64 -8.63
N ARG A 31 -5.50 0.90 -8.91
CA ARG A 31 -4.95 0.77 -10.27
C ARG A 31 -5.01 -0.65 -10.81
N VAL A 32 -4.89 -1.66 -9.94
CA VAL A 32 -4.81 -3.08 -10.34
C VAL A 32 -6.16 -3.79 -10.21
N ALA A 33 -6.94 -3.49 -9.18
CA ALA A 33 -8.16 -4.21 -8.80
C ALA A 33 -9.26 -3.28 -8.24
N PRO A 34 -9.78 -2.31 -9.01
CA PRO A 34 -10.58 -1.19 -8.50
C PRO A 34 -11.86 -1.57 -7.74
N ALA A 35 -12.52 -2.68 -8.07
CA ALA A 35 -13.82 -3.07 -7.50
C ALA A 35 -13.75 -4.25 -6.51
N HIS A 36 -12.56 -4.54 -5.97
CA HIS A 36 -12.36 -5.73 -5.13
C HIS A 36 -12.42 -5.39 -3.64
N ARG A 37 -12.68 -6.43 -2.84
CA ARG A 37 -12.51 -6.38 -1.38
C ARG A 37 -11.07 -6.73 -1.03
N TYR A 38 -10.54 -6.07 0.00
CA TYR A 38 -9.17 -6.24 0.45
C TYR A 38 -9.12 -6.81 1.86
N ALA A 39 -8.16 -7.70 2.11
CA ALA A 39 -7.80 -8.17 3.45
C ALA A 39 -6.36 -7.77 3.74
N ILE A 40 -6.12 -7.18 4.92
CA ILE A 40 -4.76 -6.87 5.40
C ILE A 40 -4.34 -7.97 6.36
N ILE A 41 -3.22 -8.63 6.06
CA ILE A 41 -2.63 -9.66 6.90
C ILE A 41 -1.27 -9.13 7.40
N SER A 42 -1.06 -9.12 8.71
CA SER A 42 0.13 -8.61 9.36
C SER A 42 0.41 -9.39 10.65
N ASP A 43 1.66 -9.40 11.11
CA ASP A 43 1.96 -9.80 12.48
C ASP A 43 1.46 -8.75 13.48
N GLU A 44 1.39 -9.15 14.75
CA GLU A 44 0.85 -8.33 15.84
C GLU A 44 1.65 -7.04 16.09
N ALA A 45 2.98 -7.12 16.02
CA ALA A 45 3.83 -5.98 16.31
C ALA A 45 3.68 -4.91 15.23
N VAL A 46 3.72 -5.30 13.95
CA VAL A 46 3.49 -4.36 12.84
C VAL A 46 2.07 -3.82 12.85
N ALA A 47 1.06 -4.66 13.13
CA ALA A 47 -0.33 -4.23 13.17
C ALA A 47 -0.57 -3.13 14.21
N ARG A 48 0.07 -3.23 15.38
CA ARG A 48 0.00 -2.23 16.45
C ARG A 48 0.39 -0.82 15.99
N HIS A 49 1.31 -0.72 15.03
CA HIS A 49 1.84 0.57 14.57
C HIS A 49 1.25 1.01 13.22
N TRP A 50 0.90 0.07 12.35
CA TRP A 50 0.66 0.37 10.93
C TRP A 50 -0.70 -0.09 10.38
N LEU A 51 -1.48 -0.87 11.12
CA LEU A 51 -2.78 -1.36 10.62
C LEU A 51 -3.75 -0.20 10.34
N GLY A 52 -3.82 0.78 11.24
CA GLY A 52 -4.66 1.98 11.06
C GLY A 52 -4.27 2.75 9.78
N PRO A 53 -3.03 3.26 9.68
CA PRO A 53 -2.56 3.96 8.48
C PRO A 53 -2.72 3.17 7.17
N ALA A 54 -2.51 1.85 7.18
CA ALA A 54 -2.69 1.00 6.00
C ALA A 54 -4.16 0.90 5.59
N ARG A 55 -5.06 0.70 6.57
CA ARG A 55 -6.51 0.67 6.35
C ARG A 55 -7.02 2.00 5.81
N ASP A 56 -6.59 3.11 6.40
CA ASP A 56 -7.01 4.46 5.98
C ASP A 56 -6.55 4.76 4.55
N ALA A 57 -5.31 4.36 4.21
CA ALA A 57 -4.80 4.51 2.84
C ALA A 57 -5.66 3.74 1.82
N ILE A 58 -6.07 2.51 2.14
CA ILE A 58 -6.95 1.71 1.27
C ILE A 58 -8.34 2.36 1.15
N LEU A 59 -8.96 2.74 2.27
CA LEU A 59 -10.29 3.35 2.28
C LEU A 59 -10.32 4.70 1.55
N SER A 60 -9.24 5.50 1.62
CA SER A 60 -9.18 6.79 0.92
C SER A 60 -9.25 6.68 -0.61
N ALA A 61 -8.96 5.50 -1.16
CA ALA A 61 -8.97 5.25 -2.60
C ALA A 61 -10.25 4.54 -3.08
N ILE A 62 -11.04 3.98 -2.16
CA ILE A 62 -12.27 3.23 -2.44
C ILE A 62 -13.42 4.09 -1.90
N GLY A 63 -13.97 4.94 -2.77
CA GLY A 63 -15.12 5.80 -2.45
C GLY A 63 -16.36 5.02 -2.06
#